data_AF-A0A0R3MIU1-F1
#
_entry.id   AF-A0A0R3MIU1-F1
#
_cell.length_a   1.000
_cell.length_b   1.000
_cell.length_c   1.000
_cell.angle_alpha   90.00
_cell.angle_beta   90.00
_cell.angle_gamma   90.00
#
_symmetry.space_group_name_H-M   'P 1'
#
loop_
_entity.id
_entity.type
_entity.pdbx_description
1 polymer ?
#
loop_
_entity_poly.entity_id
_entity_poly.type
_entity_poly.pdbx_seq_one_letter_code
_entity_poly.pdbx_strand_id
1 'polypeptide(L)'
;MAVLALVLAFAAPAAAEDCPAKSRDEVTASIKAAPSCKRAMQIASACSGGATGDVGLTDAVEERCEGDFLARLKASQKRAYQREKDACDRKFSHEEGTMYISFAAFCRAKVAQRYSQRAIKAK
;
A
#
# COMPACT_ATOMS: atom_id res chain seq x y z
N MET A 1 13.77 8.57 -51.76
CA MET A 1 14.27 9.00 -50.45
C MET A 1 13.11 8.99 -49.47
N ALA A 2 13.07 8.03 -48.56
CA ALA A 2 12.01 7.92 -47.55
C ALA A 2 12.68 8.05 -46.17
N VAL A 3 12.42 9.16 -45.50
CA VAL A 3 12.92 9.41 -44.14
C VAL A 3 11.82 8.93 -43.18
N LEU A 4 12.08 7.81 -42.50
CA LEU A 4 11.19 7.27 -41.47
C LEU A 4 11.45 8.04 -40.17
N ALA A 5 10.54 8.93 -39.79
CA ALA A 5 10.62 9.66 -38.52
C ALA A 5 10.14 8.76 -37.36
N LEU A 6 11.06 8.42 -36.45
CA LEU A 6 10.79 7.64 -35.25
C LEU A 6 10.24 8.58 -34.15
N VAL A 7 8.95 8.50 -33.85
CA VAL A 7 8.32 9.29 -32.77
C VAL A 7 8.61 8.62 -31.43
N LEU A 8 9.50 9.21 -30.64
CA LEU A 8 9.74 8.82 -29.24
C LEU A 8 8.60 9.34 -28.36
N ALA A 9 7.69 8.45 -27.96
CA ALA A 9 6.67 8.76 -26.97
C ALA A 9 7.32 8.89 -25.58
N PHE A 10 7.46 10.13 -25.09
CA PHE A 10 7.83 10.39 -23.70
C PHE A 10 6.69 9.97 -22.77
N ALA A 11 6.90 8.90 -22.00
CA ALA A 11 6.03 8.59 -20.87
C ALA A 11 6.23 9.67 -19.80
N ALA A 12 5.18 10.43 -19.49
CA ALA A 12 5.23 11.43 -18.43
C ALA A 12 5.57 10.75 -17.09
N PRO A 13 6.47 11.32 -16.28
CA PRO A 13 6.73 10.79 -14.95
C PRO A 13 5.44 10.87 -14.14
N ALA A 14 5.04 9.75 -13.53
CA ALA A 14 3.98 9.78 -12.52
C ALA A 14 4.47 10.68 -11.38
N ALA A 15 3.90 11.87 -11.26
CA ALA A 15 4.25 12.80 -10.20
C ALA A 15 4.12 12.08 -8.85
N ALA A 16 5.23 12.01 -8.11
CA ALA A 16 5.18 11.64 -6.71
C ALA A 16 4.36 12.72 -6.00
N GLU A 17 3.22 12.36 -5.43
CA GLU A 17 2.45 13.32 -4.62
C GLU A 17 3.27 13.68 -3.38
N ASP A 18 3.29 14.96 -3.02
CA ASP A 18 3.92 15.40 -1.78
C ASP A 18 3.18 14.83 -0.57
N CYS A 19 3.93 14.51 0.50
CA CYS A 19 3.35 14.11 1.76
C CYS A 19 2.51 15.27 2.34
N PRO A 20 1.19 15.11 2.51
CA PRO A 20 0.30 16.26 2.77
C PRO A 20 0.31 16.79 4.20
N ALA A 21 1.09 16.21 5.13
CA ALA A 21 1.01 16.48 6.56
C ALA A 21 2.38 16.80 7.19
N LYS A 22 2.37 17.56 8.31
CA LYS A 22 3.57 18.09 8.95
C LYS A 22 4.17 17.14 9.99
N SER A 23 3.42 16.14 10.44
CA SER A 23 3.87 15.14 11.42
C SER A 23 3.40 13.72 11.08
N ARG A 24 4.08 12.70 11.63
CA ARG A 24 3.72 11.27 11.41
C ARG A 24 2.32 10.94 11.93
N ASP A 25 1.89 11.56 13.02
CA ASP A 25 0.55 11.36 13.58
C ASP A 25 -0.54 11.94 12.67
N GLU A 26 -0.31 13.14 12.12
CA GLU A 26 -1.21 13.75 11.14
C GLU A 26 -1.29 12.92 9.85
N VAL A 27 -0.17 12.36 9.38
CA VAL A 27 -0.17 11.43 8.24
C VAL A 27 -1.03 10.20 8.56
N THR A 28 -0.82 9.58 9.72
CA THR A 28 -1.55 8.37 10.13
C THR A 28 -3.05 8.66 10.24
N ALA A 29 -3.44 9.78 10.84
CA ALA A 29 -4.83 10.23 10.89
C ALA A 29 -5.42 10.44 9.49
N SER A 30 -4.67 11.07 8.59
CA SER A 30 -5.09 11.28 7.20
C SER A 30 -5.27 9.98 6.42
N ILE A 31 -4.43 8.97 6.68
CA ILE A 31 -4.57 7.62 6.11
C ILE A 31 -5.87 6.96 6.60
N LYS A 32 -6.14 6.99 7.92
CA LYS A 32 -7.37 6.42 8.49
C LYS A 32 -8.63 7.12 7.98
N ALA A 33 -8.58 8.44 7.85
CA ALA A 33 -9.69 9.26 7.34
C ALA A 33 -9.85 9.22 5.81
N ALA A 34 -8.94 8.56 5.08
CA ALA A 34 -8.96 8.58 3.63
C ALA A 34 -10.29 8.03 3.07
N PRO A 35 -10.84 8.63 2.00
CA PRO A 35 -12.13 8.23 1.44
C PRO A 35 -12.12 6.83 0.81
N SER A 36 -10.94 6.28 0.52
CA SER A 36 -10.79 4.93 -0.02
C SER A 36 -9.46 4.30 0.39
N CYS A 37 -9.40 2.97 0.38
CA CYS A 37 -8.16 2.22 0.51
C CYS A 37 -7.08 2.64 -0.51
N LYS A 38 -7.49 2.97 -1.76
CA LYS A 38 -6.57 3.49 -2.78
C LYS A 38 -5.93 4.81 -2.33
N ARG A 39 -6.74 5.73 -1.80
CA ARG A 39 -6.25 7.03 -1.32
C ARG A 39 -5.37 6.86 -0.07
N ALA A 40 -5.73 5.96 0.85
CA ALA A 40 -4.92 5.61 2.01
C ALA A 40 -3.51 5.15 1.60
N MET A 41 -3.42 4.23 0.63
CA MET A 41 -2.14 3.76 0.09
C MET A 41 -1.32 4.86 -0.57
N GLN A 42 -1.96 5.79 -1.29
CA GLN A 42 -1.27 6.91 -1.92
C GLN A 42 -0.63 7.84 -0.88
N ILE A 43 -1.37 8.20 0.18
CA ILE A 43 -0.85 9.02 1.28
C ILE A 43 0.33 8.32 1.96
N ALA A 44 0.19 7.04 2.32
CA ALA A 44 1.26 6.28 2.95
C ALA A 44 2.51 6.20 2.08
N SER A 45 2.35 6.01 0.77
CA SER A 45 3.48 5.93 -0.18
C SER A 45 4.18 7.29 -0.34
N ALA A 46 3.41 8.38 -0.43
CA ALA A 46 3.93 9.74 -0.50
C ALA A 46 4.72 10.15 0.76
N CYS A 47 4.33 9.63 1.92
CA CYS A 47 4.95 9.95 3.21
C CYS A 47 5.96 8.90 3.70
N SER A 48 6.26 7.90 2.88
CA SER A 48 7.16 6.80 3.24
C SER A 48 8.60 7.30 3.42
N GLY A 49 9.26 6.86 4.49
CA GLY A 49 10.67 7.14 4.75
C GLY A 49 11.61 5.98 4.38
N GLY A 50 11.07 4.81 4.01
CA GLY A 50 11.85 3.61 3.74
C GLY A 50 12.46 2.99 4.99
N ALA A 51 11.79 3.08 6.14
CA ALA A 51 12.31 2.60 7.43
C ALA A 51 11.18 2.14 8.37
N THR A 52 11.53 1.79 9.62
CA THR A 52 10.59 1.32 10.65
C THR A 52 9.42 2.28 10.91
N GLY A 53 9.61 3.58 10.69
CA GLY A 53 8.54 4.59 10.80
C GLY A 53 7.38 4.40 9.83
N ASP A 54 7.52 3.55 8.81
CA ASP A 54 6.46 3.26 7.85
C ASP A 54 5.46 2.22 8.36
N VAL A 55 5.82 1.43 9.38
CA VAL A 55 4.95 0.39 9.96
C VAL A 55 3.62 0.99 10.41
N GLY A 56 3.66 2.11 11.15
CA GLY A 56 2.43 2.80 11.60
C GLY A 56 1.59 3.33 10.43
N LEU A 57 2.23 3.79 9.35
CA LEU A 57 1.52 4.26 8.16
C LEU A 57 0.80 3.09 7.47
N THR A 58 1.49 1.98 7.27
CA THR A 58 0.94 0.80 6.60
C THR A 58 -0.11 0.08 7.44
N ASP A 59 0.02 0.07 8.76
CA ASP A 59 -0.99 -0.50 9.64
C ASP A 59 -2.30 0.31 9.56
N ALA A 60 -2.21 1.64 9.51
CA ALA A 60 -3.37 2.50 9.26
C ALA A 60 -3.99 2.28 7.87
N VAL A 61 -3.17 1.99 6.86
CA VAL A 61 -3.68 1.58 5.54
C VAL A 61 -4.43 0.26 5.64
N GLU A 62 -3.85 -0.75 6.29
CA GLU A 62 -4.45 -2.07 6.45
C GLU A 62 -5.82 -1.95 7.12
N GLU A 63 -5.91 -1.23 8.24
CA GLU A 63 -7.17 -0.95 8.94
C GLU A 63 -8.21 -0.31 8.00
N ARG A 64 -7.81 0.73 7.26
CA ARG A 64 -8.72 1.41 6.31
C ARG A 64 -9.19 0.48 5.20
N CYS A 65 -8.29 -0.32 4.62
CA CYS A 65 -8.61 -1.25 3.55
C CYS A 65 -9.48 -2.42 4.03
N GLU A 66 -9.21 -2.95 5.22
CA GLU A 66 -9.95 -4.04 5.85
C GLU A 66 -11.42 -3.67 6.11
N GLY A 67 -11.71 -2.39 6.38
CA GLY A 67 -13.08 -1.88 6.48
C GLY A 67 -13.97 -2.15 5.25
N ASP A 68 -13.36 -2.34 4.06
CA ASP A 68 -14.13 -2.60 2.84
C ASP A 68 -14.62 -4.07 2.75
N PHE A 69 -13.92 -5.02 3.38
CA PHE A 69 -14.11 -6.46 3.11
C PHE A 69 -14.08 -7.39 4.33
N LEU A 70 -13.34 -7.08 5.39
CA LEU A 70 -12.95 -8.05 6.43
C LEU A 70 -14.16 -8.64 7.17
N ALA A 71 -15.17 -7.81 7.46
CA ALA A 71 -16.41 -8.22 8.12
C ALA A 71 -17.23 -9.23 7.29
N ARG A 72 -17.07 -9.23 5.96
CA ARG A 72 -17.81 -10.11 5.04
C ARG A 72 -17.09 -11.44 4.76
N LEU A 73 -15.85 -11.59 5.21
CA LEU A 73 -15.07 -12.81 4.95
C LEU A 73 -15.47 -13.96 5.87
N LYS A 74 -15.60 -15.15 5.28
CA LYS A 74 -15.67 -16.42 6.03
C LYS A 74 -14.34 -16.72 6.71
N ALA A 75 -14.34 -17.59 7.73
CA ALA A 75 -13.14 -17.95 8.48
C ALA A 75 -12.00 -18.49 7.59
N SER A 76 -12.31 -19.29 6.56
CA SER A 76 -11.31 -19.78 5.60
C SER A 76 -10.67 -18.65 4.78
N GLN A 77 -11.45 -17.64 4.40
CA GLN A 77 -10.97 -16.48 3.66
C GLN A 77 -10.13 -15.56 4.54
N LYS A 78 -10.50 -15.36 5.81
CA LYS A 78 -9.68 -14.64 6.79
C LYS A 78 -8.33 -15.33 7.00
N ARG A 79 -8.31 -16.66 7.10
CA ARG A 79 -7.06 -17.44 7.16
C ARG A 79 -6.21 -17.28 5.90
N ALA A 80 -6.84 -17.28 4.72
CA ALA A 80 -6.11 -17.06 3.47
C ALA A 80 -5.49 -15.66 3.41
N TYR A 81 -6.24 -14.63 3.81
CA TYR A 81 -5.76 -13.26 3.92
C TYR A 81 -4.56 -13.15 4.87
N GLN A 82 -4.65 -13.73 6.07
CA GLN A 82 -3.55 -13.73 7.03
C GLN A 82 -2.31 -14.43 6.47
N ARG A 83 -2.47 -15.60 5.82
CA ARG A 83 -1.32 -16.31 5.22
C ARG A 83 -0.62 -15.50 4.13
N GLU A 84 -1.35 -14.70 3.35
CA GLU A 84 -0.75 -13.78 2.38
C GLU A 84 0.06 -12.67 3.06
N LYS A 85 -0.41 -12.14 4.20
CA LYS A 85 0.36 -11.19 5.01
C LYS A 85 1.61 -11.84 5.60
N ASP A 86 1.49 -13.03 6.19
CA ASP A 86 2.63 -13.75 6.76
C ASP A 86 3.67 -14.10 5.69
N ALA A 87 3.25 -14.29 4.43
CA ALA A 87 4.18 -14.50 3.32
C ALA A 87 5.04 -13.26 3.03
N CYS A 88 4.52 -12.06 3.28
CA CYS A 88 5.31 -10.83 3.21
C CYS A 88 6.40 -10.82 4.29
N ASP A 89 6.06 -11.16 5.53
CA ASP A 89 7.03 -11.18 6.63
C ASP A 89 8.13 -12.22 6.40
N ARG A 90 7.76 -13.43 5.96
CA ARG A 90 8.74 -14.48 5.60
C ARG A 90 9.65 -14.10 4.43
N LYS A 91 9.17 -13.27 3.50
CA LYS A 91 9.98 -12.85 2.35
C LYS A 91 11.21 -12.04 2.78
N PHE A 92 11.12 -11.31 3.89
CA PHE A 92 12.16 -10.41 4.37
C PHE A 92 12.79 -10.85 5.70
N SER A 93 12.53 -12.08 6.17
CA SER A 93 12.94 -12.54 7.51
C SER A 93 14.43 -12.74 7.70
N HIS A 94 15.20 -12.84 6.62
CA HIS A 94 16.65 -13.01 6.64
C HIS A 94 17.40 -11.75 6.21
N GLU A 95 16.67 -10.66 5.96
CA GLU A 95 17.24 -9.40 5.54
C GLU A 95 17.51 -8.51 6.76
N GLU A 96 18.64 -7.80 6.73
CA GLU A 96 19.04 -6.91 7.81
C GLU A 96 18.77 -5.45 7.47
N GLY A 97 18.35 -4.68 8.48
CA GLY A 97 18.13 -3.24 8.35
C GLY A 97 16.66 -2.84 8.25
N THR A 98 16.40 -1.58 8.62
CA THR A 98 15.04 -1.04 8.78
C THR A 98 14.29 -0.87 7.46
N MET A 99 15.01 -0.82 6.34
CA MET A 99 14.42 -0.76 5.01
C MET A 99 13.56 -1.99 4.71
N TYR A 100 14.03 -3.19 5.06
CA TYR A 100 13.27 -4.42 4.81
C TYR A 100 12.06 -4.56 5.73
N ILE A 101 12.08 -3.93 6.91
CA ILE A 101 10.90 -3.78 7.77
C ILE A 101 9.83 -2.95 7.04
N SER A 102 10.21 -1.81 6.44
CA SER A 102 9.30 -1.02 5.61
C SER A 102 8.76 -1.83 4.42
N PHE A 103 9.62 -2.62 3.76
CA PHE A 103 9.20 -3.43 2.62
C PHE A 103 8.20 -4.52 3.00
N ALA A 104 8.42 -5.21 4.11
CA ALA A 104 7.47 -6.19 4.65
C ALA A 104 6.12 -5.52 4.96
N ALA A 105 6.16 -4.38 5.65
CA ALA A 105 4.99 -3.61 6.03
C ALA A 105 4.16 -3.15 4.80
N PHE A 106 4.81 -2.56 3.78
CA PHE A 106 4.13 -2.19 2.55
C PHE A 106 3.64 -3.39 1.73
N CYS A 107 4.31 -4.54 1.80
CA CYS A 107 3.83 -5.75 1.17
C CYS A 107 2.48 -6.18 1.79
N ARG A 108 2.35 -6.17 3.12
CA ARG A 108 1.09 -6.50 3.80
C ARG A 108 -0.02 -5.49 3.48
N ALA A 109 0.27 -4.19 3.48
CA ALA A 109 -0.68 -3.18 3.04
C ALA A 109 -1.17 -3.37 1.59
N LYS A 110 -0.29 -3.81 0.67
CA LYS A 110 -0.68 -4.19 -0.70
C LYS A 110 -1.58 -5.42 -0.73
N VAL A 111 -1.41 -6.40 0.16
CA VAL A 111 -2.36 -7.52 0.31
C VAL A 111 -3.75 -6.98 0.65
N ALA A 112 -3.85 -6.13 1.69
CA ALA A 112 -5.11 -5.52 2.10
C ALA A 112 -5.74 -4.71 0.95
N GLN A 113 -4.93 -3.96 0.20
CA GLN A 113 -5.39 -3.19 -0.96
C GLN A 113 -6.00 -4.08 -2.05
N ARG A 114 -5.36 -5.20 -2.39
CA ARG A 114 -5.92 -6.14 -3.39
C ARG A 114 -7.25 -6.72 -2.93
N TYR A 115 -7.40 -7.04 -1.65
CA TYR A 115 -8.64 -7.55 -1.09
C TYR A 115 -9.77 -6.50 -1.11
N SER A 116 -9.47 -5.27 -0.70
CA SER A 116 -10.40 -4.13 -0.83
C SER A 116 -10.86 -3.93 -2.27
N GLN A 117 -9.92 -3.89 -3.23
CA GLN A 117 -10.26 -3.74 -4.66
C GLN A 117 -11.18 -4.85 -5.17
N ARG A 118 -10.91 -6.12 -4.81
CA ARG A 118 -11.78 -7.25 -5.17
C ARG A 118 -13.17 -7.12 -4.56
N ALA A 119 -13.25 -6.73 -3.30
CA ALA A 119 -14.52 -6.59 -2.60
C ALA A 119 -15.36 -5.42 -3.13
N ILE A 120 -14.74 -4.28 -3.47
CA ILE A 120 -15.45 -3.13 -4.05
C ILE A 120 -15.96 -3.46 -5.46
N LYS A 121 -15.17 -4.17 -6.28
CA LYS A 121 -15.59 -4.59 -7.63
C LYS A 121 -16.71 -5.64 -7.64
N ALA A 122 -16.89 -6.36 -6.54
CA ALA A 122 -17.92 -7.38 -6.39
C ALA A 122 -19.23 -6.85 -5.77
N LYS A 123 -19.30 -5.55 -5.47
CA LYS A 123 -20.54 -4.85 -5.12
C LYS A 123 -21.23 -4.37 -6.39
#